data_AF-A0A7K3YXH9-F1
#
_entry.id   AF-A0A7K3YXH9-F1
#
_cell.length_a   1.000
_cell.length_b   1.000
_cell.length_c   1.000
_cell.angle_alpha   90.00
_cell.angle_beta   90.00
_cell.angle_gamma   90.00
#
_symmetry.space_group_name_H-M   'P 1'
#
loop_
_entity.id
_entity.type
_entity.pdbx_description
1 polymer ?
#
loop_
_entity_poly.entity_id
_entity_poly.type
_entity_poly.pdbx_seq_one_letter_code
_entity_poly.pdbx_strand_id
1 'polypeptide(L)'
;MIPLDHAVVARLESHGERFEILVDPHGAALVRQGQQVDIEDVVAALNVFGNASKATRASEEALMKVFGSTDFDTVARRIIEKGE
;
A
#
# COMPACT_ATOMS: atom_id res chain seq x y z
N MET A 1 -5.43 12.45 1.06
CA MET A 1 -6.09 11.31 0.37
C MET A 1 -6.59 11.73 -0.99
N ILE A 2 -6.52 10.84 -1.98
CA ILE A 2 -6.94 11.11 -3.37
C ILE A 2 -8.30 10.48 -3.74
N PRO A 3 -8.97 10.98 -4.79
CA PRO A 3 -10.16 10.33 -5.36
C PRO A 3 -9.89 8.90 -5.84
N LEU A 4 -10.86 8.01 -5.64
CA LEU A 4 -10.73 6.57 -5.96
C LEU A 4 -10.57 6.30 -7.46
N ASP A 5 -11.21 7.09 -8.31
CA ASP A 5 -11.18 6.99 -9.77
C ASP A 5 -9.82 7.37 -10.38
N HIS A 6 -8.98 8.07 -9.63
CA HIS A 6 -7.60 8.40 -10.02
C HIS A 6 -6.57 7.42 -9.43
N ALA A 7 -7.01 6.52 -8.54
CA ALA A 7 -6.12 5.62 -7.84
C ALA A 7 -5.75 4.39 -8.69
N VAL A 8 -4.49 3.99 -8.60
CA VAL A 8 -3.99 2.72 -9.16
C VAL A 8 -3.62 1.77 -8.04
N VAL A 9 -3.57 0.47 -8.36
CA VAL A 9 -3.14 -0.56 -7.39
C VAL A 9 -1.63 -0.64 -7.39
N ALA A 10 -1.00 -0.34 -6.24
CA ALA A 10 0.36 -0.77 -5.96
C ALA A 10 0.31 -2.10 -5.23
N ARG A 11 1.15 -3.06 -5.62
CA ARG A 11 1.09 -4.42 -5.08
C ARG A 11 2.45 -5.00 -4.69
N LEU A 12 2.46 -5.77 -3.61
CA LEU A 12 3.60 -6.56 -3.18
C LEU A 12 3.15 -7.99 -2.89
N GLU A 13 3.83 -8.96 -3.48
CA GLU A 13 3.67 -10.38 -3.17
C GLU A 13 4.89 -10.89 -2.41
N SER A 14 4.68 -11.51 -1.26
CA SER A 14 5.76 -12.00 -0.41
C SER A 14 5.28 -13.09 0.54
N HIS A 15 6.11 -14.12 0.77
CA HIS A 15 5.81 -15.22 1.70
C HIS A 15 4.47 -15.94 1.43
N GLY A 16 4.05 -15.99 0.16
CA GLY A 16 2.76 -16.58 -0.26
C GLY A 16 1.55 -15.67 -0.05
N GLU A 17 1.75 -14.45 0.46
CA GLU A 17 0.72 -13.45 0.68
C GLU A 17 0.79 -12.35 -0.39
N ARG A 18 -0.35 -11.72 -0.64
CA ARG A 18 -0.49 -10.56 -1.53
C ARG A 18 -1.00 -9.37 -0.74
N PHE A 19 -0.41 -8.21 -0.99
CA PHE A 19 -0.80 -6.94 -0.37
C PHE A 19 -0.97 -5.88 -1.45
N GLU A 20 -2.08 -5.17 -1.39
CA GLU A 20 -2.49 -4.16 -2.35
C GLU A 20 -2.92 -2.90 -1.61
N ILE A 21 -2.54 -1.73 -2.15
CA ILE A 21 -3.01 -0.42 -1.71
C ILE A 21 -3.42 0.40 -2.93
N LEU A 22 -4.33 1.35 -2.71
CA LEU A 22 -4.80 2.26 -3.74
C LEU A 22 -4.06 3.58 -3.61
N VAL A 23 -3.25 3.91 -4.61
CA VAL A 23 -2.31 5.03 -4.58
C VAL A 23 -2.47 5.96 -5.78
N ASP A 24 -2.11 7.22 -5.60
CA ASP A 24 -1.81 8.14 -6.68
C ASP A 24 -0.50 7.71 -7.35
N PRO A 25 -0.47 7.50 -8.68
CA PRO A 25 0.74 7.04 -9.36
C PRO A 25 1.89 8.07 -9.30
N HIS A 26 1.58 9.37 -9.26
CA HIS A 26 2.61 10.40 -9.18
C HIS A 26 3.19 10.49 -7.76
N GLY A 27 2.33 10.51 -6.74
CA GLY A 27 2.72 10.49 -5.34
C GLY A 27 3.54 9.24 -4.99
N ALA A 28 3.12 8.07 -5.47
CA ALA A 28 3.85 6.81 -5.27
C ALA A 28 5.26 6.87 -5.90
N ALA A 29 5.41 7.50 -7.06
CA ALA A 29 6.72 7.69 -7.68
C ALA A 29 7.65 8.60 -6.85
N LEU A 30 7.11 9.65 -6.22
CA LEU A 30 7.88 10.51 -5.31
C LEU A 30 8.34 9.76 -4.05
N VAL A 31 7.47 8.93 -3.48
CA VAL A 31 7.81 8.05 -2.35
C VAL A 31 8.92 7.08 -2.75
N ARG A 32 8.85 6.43 -3.92
CA ARG A 32 9.92 5.54 -4.43
C ARG A 32 11.26 6.26 -4.62
N GLN A 33 11.26 7.55 -4.91
CA GLN A 33 12.47 8.37 -5.03
C GLN A 33 13.06 8.77 -3.67
N GLY A 34 12.44 8.35 -2.55
CA GLY A 34 12.88 8.68 -1.21
C GLY A 34 12.50 10.09 -0.76
N GLN A 35 11.55 10.74 -1.44
CA GLN A 35 11.04 12.04 -1.00
C GLN A 35 10.16 11.87 0.25
N GLN A 36 10.23 12.85 1.15
CA GLN A 36 9.35 12.89 2.31
C GLN A 36 7.96 13.39 1.90
N VAL A 37 7.12 12.44 1.49
CA VAL A 37 5.70 12.65 1.22
C VAL A 37 4.88 11.94 2.30
N ASP A 38 3.81 12.58 2.74
CA ASP A 38 2.82 11.96 3.62
C ASP A 38 2.07 10.88 2.85
N ILE A 39 2.02 9.66 3.39
CA ILE A 39 1.31 8.56 2.72
C ILE A 39 -0.19 8.84 2.68
N GLU A 40 -0.75 9.54 3.67
CA GLU A 40 -2.17 9.87 3.68
C GLU A 40 -2.55 10.71 2.45
N ASP A 41 -1.64 11.51 1.91
CA ASP A 41 -1.83 12.32 0.71
C ASP A 41 -1.68 11.52 -0.59
N VAL A 42 -1.00 10.38 -0.53
CA VAL A 42 -0.72 9.54 -1.70
C VAL A 42 -1.73 8.40 -1.87
N VAL A 43 -2.54 8.08 -0.85
CA VAL A 43 -3.48 6.95 -0.90
C VAL A 43 -4.93 7.39 -1.05
N ALA A 44 -5.75 6.51 -1.63
CA ALA A 44 -7.21 6.69 -1.67
C ALA A 44 -7.91 6.17 -0.42
N ALA A 45 -7.26 5.29 0.35
CA ALA A 45 -7.79 4.75 1.59
C ALA A 45 -6.66 4.31 2.54
N LEU A 46 -6.87 4.50 3.85
CA LEU A 46 -5.99 4.01 4.91
C LEU A 46 -6.25 2.53 5.20
N ASN A 47 -6.09 1.68 4.18
CA ASN A 47 -6.36 0.24 4.30
C ASN A 47 -5.44 -0.59 3.39
N VAL A 48 -4.99 -1.74 3.88
CA VAL A 48 -4.20 -2.71 3.10
C VAL A 48 -5.11 -3.88 2.72
N PHE A 49 -5.19 -4.14 1.43
CA PHE A 49 -6.03 -5.18 0.85
C PHE A 49 -5.21 -6.42 0.53
N GLY A 50 -5.80 -7.61 0.64
CA GLY A 50 -5.32 -8.80 -0.06
C GLY A 50 -5.77 -8.84 -1.52
N ASN A 51 -6.85 -8.11 -1.83
CA ASN A 51 -7.40 -7.88 -3.16
C ASN A 51 -8.29 -6.63 -3.13
N ALA A 52 -7.81 -5.52 -3.70
CA ALA A 52 -8.49 -4.23 -3.66
C ALA A 52 -9.79 -4.24 -4.49
N SER A 53 -9.80 -4.90 -5.64
CA SER A 53 -11.00 -5.01 -6.50
C SER A 53 -12.15 -5.77 -5.83
N LYS A 54 -11.85 -6.66 -4.87
CA LYS A 54 -12.84 -7.39 -4.07
C LYS A 54 -13.06 -6.80 -2.68
N ALA A 55 -12.41 -5.68 -2.36
CA ALA A 55 -12.41 -5.05 -1.04
C ALA A 55 -12.03 -6.01 0.12
N THR A 56 -11.22 -7.04 -0.14
CA THR A 56 -10.81 -7.98 0.90
C THR A 56 -9.57 -7.45 1.62
N ARG A 57 -9.63 -7.35 2.95
CA ARG A 57 -8.51 -6.87 3.78
C ARG A 57 -7.42 -7.93 3.91
N ALA A 58 -6.17 -7.48 3.99
CA ALA A 58 -5.08 -8.33 4.45
C ALA A 58 -5.27 -8.64 5.95
N SER A 59 -4.92 -9.84 6.39
CA SER A 59 -4.99 -10.19 7.82
C SER A 59 -3.83 -9.55 8.59
N GLU A 60 -4.06 -9.21 9.86
CA GLU A 60 -3.00 -8.70 10.74
C GLU A 60 -1.85 -9.72 10.90
N GLU A 61 -2.17 -11.01 10.92
CA GLU A 61 -1.17 -12.09 10.95
C GLU A 61 -0.24 -12.05 9.73
N ALA A 62 -0.80 -11.88 8.53
CA ALA A 62 -0.02 -11.76 7.30
C ALA A 62 0.81 -10.47 7.28
N LEU A 63 0.23 -9.36 7.75
CA LEU A 63 0.93 -8.08 7.89
C LEU A 63 2.13 -8.18 8.84
N MET A 64 1.93 -8.76 10.03
CA MET A 64 3.01 -9.01 10.98
C MET A 64 4.06 -9.98 10.42
N LYS A 65 3.65 -11.06 9.76
CA LYS A 65 4.56 -12.04 9.17
C LYS A 65 5.50 -11.42 8.12
N VAL A 66 4.98 -10.54 7.26
CA VAL A 66 5.73 -10.00 6.12
C VAL A 66 6.39 -8.67 6.43
N PHE A 67 5.68 -7.78 7.13
CA PHE A 67 6.15 -6.43 7.41
C PHE A 67 6.69 -6.27 8.83
N GLY A 68 6.39 -7.19 9.76
CA GLY A 68 6.73 -7.02 11.18
C GLY A 68 5.95 -5.87 11.83
N SER A 69 4.89 -5.40 11.19
CA SER A 69 4.06 -4.29 11.64
C SER A 69 2.65 -4.39 11.04
N THR A 70 1.66 -3.92 11.78
CA THR A 70 0.30 -3.66 11.30
C THR A 70 0.03 -2.18 11.05
N ASP A 71 1.01 -1.30 11.32
CA ASP A 71 0.92 0.12 11.07
C ASP A 71 0.80 0.41 9.57
N PHE A 72 -0.21 1.19 9.20
CA PHE A 72 -0.54 1.44 7.80
C PHE A 72 0.57 2.18 7.05
N ASP A 73 1.13 3.26 7.61
CA ASP A 73 2.17 4.05 6.95
C ASP A 73 3.41 3.19 6.68
N THR A 74 3.84 2.43 7.69
CA THR A 74 4.97 1.50 7.58
C THR A 74 4.76 0.46 6.47
N VAL A 75 3.58 -0.16 6.42
CA VAL A 75 3.26 -1.19 5.42
C VAL A 75 3.13 -0.57 4.03
N ALA A 76 2.40 0.53 3.91
CA ALA A 76 2.15 1.21 2.64
C ALA A 76 3.46 1.69 1.99
N ARG A 77 4.37 2.31 2.76
CA ARG A 77 5.72 2.69 2.27
C ARG A 77 6.45 1.50 1.71
N ARG A 78 6.48 0.37 2.42
CA ARG A 78 7.14 -0.85 1.93
C ARG A 78 6.51 -1.40 0.66
N ILE A 79 5.18 -1.36 0.54
CA ILE A 79 4.49 -1.79 -0.69
C ILE A 79 4.88 -0.87 -1.85
N ILE A 80 4.88 0.45 -1.65
CA ILE A 80 5.28 1.41 -2.69
C ILE A 80 6.75 1.20 -3.09
N GLU A 81 7.66 1.07 -2.13
CA GLU A 81 9.11 0.98 -2.37
C GLU A 81 9.55 -0.35 -3.00
N LYS A 82 8.93 -1.47 -2.60
CA LYS A 82 9.38 -2.82 -3.00
C LYS A 82 8.43 -3.54 -3.96
N GLY A 83 7.20 -3.09 -4.04
CA GLY A 83 6.18 -3.62 -4.93
C GLY A 83 6.30 -3.10 -6.35
N GLU A 84 5.36 -3.50 -7.19
CA GLU A 84 5.17 -2.97 -8.55
C GLU A 84 4.04 -1.92 -8.58
#